data_AF-A0A535B9T8-F1
#
_entry.id   AF-A0A535B9T8-F1
#
_cell.length_a   1.000
_cell.length_b   1.000
_cell.length_c   1.000
_cell.angle_alpha   90.00
_cell.angle_beta   90.00
_cell.angle_gamma   90.00
#
_symmetry.space_group_name_H-M   'P 1'
#
loop_
_entity.id
_entity.type
_entity.pdbx_description
1 polymer ?
#
loop_
_entity_poly.entity_id
_entity_poly.type
_entity_poly.pdbx_seq_one_letter_code
_entity_poly.pdbx_strand_id
1 'polypeptide(L)' 'MKWITRANPKVDRVACPWLIKKFVDPEAEFLYAPADQVMAVAEREGAIPYDVPNVELGHQGAECSFDAIMKKYNL' A
#
# COMPACT_ATOMS: atom_id res chain seq x y z
N MET A 1 -10.12 5.16 -4.53
CA MET A 1 -8.72 5.44 -4.92
C MET A 1 -8.03 4.14 -5.31
N LYS A 2 -7.03 4.18 -6.20
CA LYS A 2 -6.22 3.01 -6.54
C LYS A 2 -5.00 2.91 -5.62
N TRP A 3 -4.67 1.70 -5.21
CA TRP A 3 -3.55 1.36 -4.32
C TRP A 3 -2.73 0.27 -4.97
N ILE A 4 -1.41 0.29 -4.80
CA ILE A 4 -0.55 -0.70 -5.43
C ILE A 4 0.54 -1.22 -4.52
N THR A 5 0.81 -2.51 -4.60
CA THR A 5 1.96 -3.14 -3.97
C THR A 5 2.54 -4.25 -4.83
N ARG A 6 3.55 -4.93 -4.31
CA ARG A 6 4.21 -6.07 -4.94
C ARG A 6 3.24 -7.26 -5.04
N ALA A 7 3.28 -7.96 -6.16
CA ALA A 7 2.63 -9.25 -6.34
C ALA A 7 3.20 -10.30 -5.37
N ASN A 8 2.41 -11.36 -5.17
CA ASN A 8 2.56 -12.41 -4.16
C ASN A 8 2.15 -12.00 -2.74
N PRO A 9 1.33 -12.81 -2.06
CA PRO A 9 0.83 -12.49 -0.73
C PRO A 9 1.94 -12.49 0.31
N LYS A 10 1.90 -11.50 1.19
CA LYS A 10 2.62 -11.40 2.47
C LYS A 10 1.67 -10.75 3.47
N VAL A 11 1.96 -10.87 4.78
CA VAL A 11 1.09 -10.36 5.85
C VAL A 11 0.67 -8.91 5.59
N ASP A 12 1.60 -7.99 5.37
CA ASP A 12 1.30 -6.57 5.11
C ASP A 12 0.48 -6.36 3.84
N ARG A 13 0.68 -7.18 2.81
CA ARG A 13 -0.02 -7.07 1.51
C ARG A 13 -1.46 -7.58 1.55
N VAL A 14 -1.85 -8.19 2.67
CA VAL A 14 -3.23 -8.60 2.94
C VAL A 14 -3.85 -7.73 4.05
N ALA A 15 -3.08 -7.44 5.10
CA ALA A 15 -3.53 -6.62 6.21
C ALA A 15 -3.76 -5.15 5.81
N CYS A 16 -2.88 -4.55 5.01
CA CYS A 16 -3.04 -3.17 4.56
C CYS A 16 -4.27 -2.98 3.67
N PRO A 17 -4.55 -3.83 2.66
CA PRO A 17 -5.81 -3.73 1.92
C PRO A 17 -7.06 -3.81 2.78
N TRP A 18 -7.08 -4.71 3.78
CA TRP A 18 -8.19 -4.80 4.73
C TRP A 18 -8.35 -3.50 5.54
N LEU A 19 -7.26 -2.97 6.10
CA LEU A 19 -7.25 -1.72 6.87
C LEU A 19 -7.77 -0.55 6.02
N ILE A 20 -7.22 -0.41 4.80
CA ILE A 20 -7.60 0.63 3.84
C ILE A 20 -9.10 0.52 3.53
N LYS A 21 -9.59 -0.66 3.12
CA LYS A 21 -11.02 -0.87 2.84
C LYS A 21 -11.92 -0.58 4.02
N LYS A 22 -11.46 -0.88 5.23
CA LYS A 22 -12.30 -0.81 6.42
C LYS A 22 -12.39 0.61 6.99
N PHE A 23 -11.31 1.38 6.93
CA PHE A 23 -11.19 2.63 7.67
C PHE A 23 -10.78 3.85 6.83
N VAL A 24 -10.20 3.66 5.64
CA VAL A 24 -9.69 4.75 4.81
C VAL A 24 -10.58 5.01 3.59
N ASP A 25 -10.85 3.97 2.81
CA ASP A 25 -11.55 4.06 1.53
C ASP A 25 -12.29 2.74 1.23
N PRO A 26 -13.61 2.66 1.53
CA PRO A 26 -14.44 1.50 1.23
C PRO A 26 -14.49 1.12 -0.25
N GLU A 27 -14.21 2.07 -1.15
CA GLU A 27 -14.22 1.88 -2.60
C GLU A 27 -12.80 1.69 -3.16
N ALA A 28 -11.80 1.43 -2.31
CA ALA A 28 -10.42 1.22 -2.75
C ALA A 28 -10.27 0.09 -3.80
N GLU A 29 -9.44 0.32 -4.80
CA GLU A 29 -9.04 -0.69 -5.77
C GLU A 29 -7.57 -1.05 -5.58
N PHE A 30 -7.22 -2.34 -5.61
CA PHE A 30 -5.87 -2.81 -5.36
C PHE A 30 -5.25 -3.42 -6.61
N LEU A 31 -4.10 -2.87 -7.00
CA LEU A 31 -3.25 -3.36 -8.05
C LEU A 31 -2.06 -4.13 -7.45
N TYR A 32 -1.61 -5.15 -8.16
CA TYR A 32 -0.45 -5.95 -7.77
C TYR A 32 0.47 -6.10 -8.97
N ALA A 33 1.74 -5.76 -8.80
CA ALA A 33 2.72 -5.80 -9.89
C ALA A 33 4.04 -6.46 -9.44
N PRO A 34 4.86 -6.99 -10.37
CA PRO A 34 6.24 -7.35 -10.08
C PRO A 34 7.00 -6.21 -9.38
N ALA A 35 7.95 -6.54 -8.51
CA ALA A 35 8.56 -5.55 -7.61
C ALA A 35 9.28 -4.42 -8.32
N ASP A 36 9.89 -4.71 -9.46
CA ASP A 36 10.55 -3.80 -10.38
C ASP A 36 9.57 -2.92 -11.17
N GLN A 37 8.28 -3.25 -11.18
CA GLN A 37 7.25 -2.54 -11.96
C GLN A 37 6.29 -1.70 -11.11
N VAL A 38 6.30 -1.85 -9.78
CA VAL A 38 5.32 -1.17 -8.89
C VAL A 38 5.28 0.33 -9.14
N MET A 39 6.43 1.01 -9.20
CA MET A 39 6.47 2.47 -9.36
C MET A 39 5.99 2.92 -10.75
N ALA A 40 6.38 2.20 -11.81
CA ALA A 40 5.92 2.50 -13.16
C ALA A 40 4.40 2.34 -13.30
N VAL A 41 3.82 1.31 -12.68
CA VAL A 41 2.37 1.12 -12.67
C VAL A 41 1.68 2.14 -11.76
N ALA A 42 2.28 2.49 -10.61
CA ALA A 42 1.77 3.53 -9.72
C ALA A 42 1.60 4.87 -10.45
N GLU A 43 2.62 5.29 -11.19
CA GLU A 43 2.60 6.53 -11.99
C GLU A 43 1.55 6.45 -13.12
N ARG A 44 1.55 5.37 -13.90
CA ARG A 44 0.61 5.19 -15.02
C ARG A 44 -0.86 5.18 -14.57
N GLU A 45 -1.15 4.56 -13.45
CA GLU A 45 -2.52 4.34 -12.96
C GLU A 45 -2.98 5.40 -11.96
N GLY A 46 -2.10 6.31 -11.54
CA GLY A 46 -2.36 7.23 -10.43
C GLY A 46 -2.61 6.49 -9.11
N ALA A 47 -1.94 5.36 -8.89
CA ALA A 47 -2.14 4.50 -7.73
C ALA A 47 -1.16 4.83 -6.60
N ILE A 48 -1.63 4.74 -5.35
CA ILE A 48 -0.83 5.02 -4.15
C ILE A 48 0.00 3.77 -3.79
N PRO A 49 1.33 3.83 -3.83
CA PRO A 49 2.16 2.68 -3.47
C PRO A 49 2.26 2.49 -1.95
N TYR A 50 2.18 1.23 -1.49
CA TYR A 50 2.37 0.82 -0.10
C TYR A 50 3.13 -0.51 -0.02
N ASP A 51 3.74 -0.83 1.14
CA ASP A 51 4.57 -2.05 1.32
C ASP A 51 5.64 -2.23 0.24
N VAL A 52 6.30 -1.14 -0.15
CA VAL A 52 7.45 -1.14 -1.04
C VAL A 52 8.56 -0.21 -0.52
N PRO A 53 9.83 -0.41 -0.93
CA PRO A 53 10.91 0.47 -0.51
C PRO A 53 10.70 1.92 -0.98
N ASN A 54 11.17 2.88 -0.20
CA ASN A 54 11.25 4.31 -0.56
C ASN A 54 9.91 4.98 -0.89
N VAL A 55 8.79 4.51 -0.31
CA VAL A 55 7.49 5.18 -0.41
C VAL A 55 6.98 5.58 0.96
N GLU A 56 6.12 6.60 0.99
CA GLU A 56 5.55 7.15 2.23
C GLU A 56 4.88 6.08 3.09
N LEU A 57 4.14 5.16 2.47
CA LEU A 57 3.41 4.07 3.12
C LEU A 57 4.18 2.74 3.08
N GLY A 58 5.51 2.82 3.12
CA GLY A 58 6.41 1.70 3.28
C GLY A 58 6.86 1.53 4.75
N HIS A 59 7.84 0.66 4.96
CA HIS A 59 8.45 0.46 6.28
C HIS A 59 9.32 1.67 6.64
N GLN A 60 9.17 2.19 7.86
CA GLN A 60 9.93 3.33 8.38
C GLN A 60 10.59 2.95 9.72
N GLY A 61 11.86 2.55 9.65
CA GLY A 61 12.58 2.08 10.85
C GLY A 61 11.94 0.81 11.41
N ALA A 62 11.34 0.91 12.61
CA ALA A 62 10.60 -0.19 13.24
C ALA A 62 9.11 -0.23 12.86
N GLU A 63 8.58 0.84 12.24
CA GLU A 63 7.18 0.93 11.81
C GLU A 63 6.99 0.15 10.49
N CYS A 64 6.00 -0.74 10.44
CA CYS A 64 5.63 -1.43 9.21
C CYS A 64 4.64 -0.59 8.37
N SER A 65 4.30 -1.07 7.17
CA SER A 65 3.35 -0.37 6.29
C SER A 65 1.99 -0.16 6.94
N PHE A 66 1.56 -1.09 7.80
CA PHE A 66 0.31 -0.98 8.53
C PHE A 66 0.34 0.21 9.49
N ASP A 67 1.42 0.36 10.26
CA ASP A 67 1.62 1.48 11.19
C ASP A 67 1.68 2.81 10.44
N ALA A 68 2.37 2.85 9.29
CA ALA A 68 2.45 4.04 8.45
C ALA A 68 1.06 4.49 7.95
N ILE A 69 0.18 3.55 7.58
CA ILE A 69 -1.20 3.85 7.18
C ILE A 69 -2.02 4.35 8.38
N MET A 70 -1.96 3.67 9.53
CA MET A 70 -2.66 4.10 10.75
C MET A 70 -2.29 5.55 11.12
N LYS A 71 -0.99 5.86 11.09
CA LYS A 71 -0.46 7.20 11.40
C LYS A 71 -0.87 8.25 10.38
N LYS A 72 -0.78 7.95 9.08
CA LYS A 72 -1.17 8.88 8.01
C LYS A 72 -2.65 9.28 8.09
N TYR A 73 -3.51 8.32 8.42
CA TYR A 73 -4.96 8.52 8.43
C TYR A 73 -5.55 8.75 9.84
N ASN A 74 -4.70 8.86 10.87
CA ASN A 74 -5.07 9.10 12.26
C ASN A 74 -6.16 8.13 12.76
N LEU A 75 -5.90 6.84 12.58
CA LEU A 75 -6.76 5.72 12.98
C LEU A 75 -6.40 5.17 14.37
#